data_AF-A0A972QI81-F1
#
_entry.id   AF-A0A972QI81-F1
#
_cell.length_a   1.000
_cell.length_b   1.000
_cell.length_c   1.000
_cell.angle_alpha   90.00
_cell.angle_beta   90.00
_cell.angle_gamma   90.00
#
_symmetry.space_group_name_H-M   'P 1'
#
loop_
_entity.id
_entity.type
_entity.pdbx_description
1 polymer ?
#
loop_
_entity_poly.entity_id
_entity_poly.type
_entity_poly.pdbx_seq_one_letter_code
_entity_poly.pdbx_strand_id
1 'polypeptide(L)' 'MSKKPEKLDQIWSEKDLCERLDLPVTKSGRSRQISNWIRGGLRYMEKSERRYFLEQNVIEYLWSHYKEAEDD' A
#
# COMPACT_ATOMS: atom_id res chain seq x y z
N MET A 1 9.34 -12.21 -1.05
CA MET A 1 9.61 -12.24 0.42
C MET A 1 9.83 -10.80 0.83
N SER A 2 9.06 -10.27 1.78
CA SER A 2 9.21 -8.88 2.22
C SER A 2 10.58 -8.67 2.86
N LYS A 3 11.43 -7.86 2.24
CA LYS A 3 12.70 -7.45 2.86
C LYS A 3 12.41 -6.50 4.01
N LYS A 4 13.18 -6.62 5.09
CA LYS A 4 13.16 -5.66 6.19
C LYS A 4 13.53 -4.27 5.63
N PRO A 5 12.77 -3.20 5.93
CA PRO A 5 13.13 -1.85 5.51
C PRO A 5 14.47 -1.44 6.13
N GLU A 6 15.32 -0.81 5.33
CA GLU A 6 16.63 -0.28 5.74
C GLU A 6 16.50 1.12 6.36
N LYS A 7 15.47 1.88 5.95
CA LYS A 7 15.21 3.26 6.38
C LYS A 7 13.74 3.45 6.74
N LEU A 8 13.46 4.42 7.60
CA LEU A 8 12.08 4.78 7.97
C LEU A 8 11.27 5.30 6.78
N ASP A 9 11.92 5.94 5.80
CA ASP A 9 11.28 6.47 4.58
C ASP A 9 10.67 5.37 3.69
N GLN A 10 10.98 4.10 3.96
CA GLN A 10 10.40 2.94 3.28
C GLN A 10 9.14 2.42 3.98
N ILE A 11 8.71 3.09 5.05
CA ILE A 11 7.49 2.81 5.79
C ILE A 11 6.56 4.02 5.60
N TRP A 12 5.51 3.83 4.82
CA TRP A 12 4.58 4.90 4.46
C TRP A 12 3.31 4.80 5.29
N SER A 13 2.81 5.92 5.80
CA SER A 13 1.43 5.94 6.29
C SER A 13 0.45 5.77 5.13
N GLU A 14 -0.80 5.41 5.43
CA GLU A 14 -1.86 5.38 4.40
C GLU A 14 -1.96 6.72 3.65
N LYS A 15 -1.78 7.83 4.37
CA LYS A 15 -1.79 9.17 3.78
C LYS A 15 -0.64 9.35 2.78
N ASP A 16 0.60 9.05 3.18
CA ASP A 16 1.78 9.23 2.33
C ASP A 16 1.68 8.33 1.07
N LEU A 17 1.17 7.10 1.24
CA LEU A 17 0.95 6.19 0.12
C LEU A 17 -0.08 6.77 -0.87
N CYS A 18 -1.18 7.33 -0.36
CA CYS A 18 -2.18 7.96 -1.22
C CYS A 18 -1.61 9.17 -1.96
N GLU A 19 -0.82 10.03 -1.30
CA GLU A 19 -0.18 11.18 -1.94
C GLU A 19 0.82 10.76 -3.03
N ARG A 20 1.65 9.74 -2.76
CA ARG A 20 2.65 9.24 -3.72
C ARG A 20 2.05 8.65 -4.99
N LEU A 21 0.87 8.04 -4.88
CA LEU A 21 0.19 7.36 -5.99
C LEU A 21 -0.99 8.17 -6.53
N ASP A 22 -1.14 9.41 -6.10
CA ASP A 22 -2.26 10.30 -6.45
C ASP A 22 -3.64 9.64 -6.28
N LEU A 23 -3.82 8.90 -5.18
CA LEU A 23 -5.03 8.15 -4.91
C LEU A 23 -6.09 9.01 -4.22
N PRO A 24 -7.38 8.82 -4.57
CA PRO A 24 -8.46 9.54 -3.90
C PRO A 24 -8.57 9.13 -2.44
N VAL A 25 -8.55 10.14 -1.56
CA VAL A 25 -8.80 10.03 -0.13
C VAL A 25 -10.17 10.58 0.23
N THR A 26 -10.90 9.89 1.10
CA THR A 26 -12.19 10.37 1.61
C THR A 26 -11.98 11.46 2.67
N LYS A 27 -13.06 12.15 3.05
CA LYS A 27 -13.05 13.13 4.15
C LYS A 27 -12.58 12.55 5.50
N SER A 28 -12.62 11.23 5.69
CA SER A 28 -12.12 10.56 6.89
C SER A 28 -10.62 10.23 6.84
N GLY A 29 -9.92 10.63 5.78
CA GLY A 29 -8.49 10.37 5.60
C GLY A 29 -8.15 8.93 5.23
N ARG A 30 -9.15 8.15 4.79
CA ARG A 30 -8.97 6.77 4.34
C ARG A 30 -9.16 6.68 2.83
N SER A 31 -8.43 5.78 2.19
CA SER A 31 -8.65 5.48 0.77
C SER A 31 -9.47 4.20 0.62
N ARG A 32 -10.57 4.30 -0.14
CA ARG A 32 -11.35 3.11 -0.54
C ARG A 32 -10.50 2.16 -1.39
N GLN A 33 -9.64 2.72 -2.23
CA GLN A 33 -8.73 1.96 -3.09
C GLN A 33 -7.75 1.15 -2.24
N ILE A 34 -7.10 1.77 -1.25
CA ILE A 34 -6.19 1.07 -0.34
C ILE A 34 -6.92 -0.03 0.44
N SER A 35 -8.15 0.23 0.87
CA SER A 35 -8.96 -0.79 1.56
C SER A 35 -9.30 -1.98 0.65
N ASN A 36 -9.54 -1.75 -0.63
CA ASN A 36 -9.72 -2.81 -1.62
C ASN A 36 -8.42 -3.58 -1.89
N TRP A 37 -7.29 -2.88 -2.00
CA TRP A 37 -5.98 -3.52 -2.18
C TRP A 37 -5.60 -4.40 -1.01
N ILE A 38 -5.89 -3.98 0.23
CA ILE A 38 -5.69 -4.81 1.43
C ILE A 38 -6.52 -6.09 1.34
N ARG A 39 -7.78 -6.02 0.89
CA ARG A 39 -8.61 -7.21 0.65
C ARG A 39 -8.05 -8.09 -0.47
N GLY A 40 -7.43 -7.48 -1.48
CA GLY A 40 -6.71 -8.16 -2.56
C GLY A 40 -5.32 -8.69 -2.17
N GLY A 41 -4.91 -8.57 -0.90
CA GLY A 41 -3.65 -9.14 -0.41
C GLY A 41 -2.50 -8.14 -0.18
N LEU A 42 -2.73 -6.83 -0.33
CA LEU A 42 -1.73 -5.83 0.05
C LEU A 42 -1.47 -5.91 1.56
N ARG A 43 -0.20 -6.20 1.90
CA ARG A 43 0.25 -6.33 3.29
C ARG A 43 0.46 -4.97 3.93
N TYR A 44 -0.05 -4.81 5.15
CA TYR A 44 0.09 -3.60 5.96
C TYR A 44 0.41 -3.94 7.42
N MET A 45 0.88 -2.94 8.16
CA MET A 45 1.07 -2.98 9.61
C MET A 45 0.10 -2.00 10.26
N GLU A 46 -0.43 -2.36 11.43
CA GLU A 46 -1.30 -1.49 12.21
C GLU A 46 -0.62 -1.05 13.51
N LYS A 47 -0.62 0.26 13.77
CA LYS A 47 -0.09 0.84 15.02
C LYS A 47 -0.93 2.05 15.39
N SER A 48 -1.48 2.05 16.61
CA SER A 48 -2.35 3.12 17.11
C SER A 48 -3.49 3.42 16.13
N GLU A 49 -4.18 2.39 15.66
CA GLU A 49 -5.31 2.44 14.69
C GLU A 49 -4.95 3.05 13.32
N ARG A 50 -3.66 3.32 13.08
CA ARG A 50 -3.14 3.80 11.79
C ARG A 50 -2.49 2.66 11.03
N ARG A 51 -2.64 2.71 9.70
CA ARG A 51 -2.07 1.72 8.79
C ARG A 51 -0.77 2.26 8.20
N TYR A 52 0.20 1.37 8.11
CA TYR A 52 1.51 1.62 7.54
C TYR A 52 1.85 0.54 6.52
N PHE A 53 2.54 0.93 5.47
CA PHE A 53 2.86 0.09 4.32
C PHE A 53 4.36 0.11 4.10
N LEU A 54 4.93 -1.07 3.89
CA LEU A 54 6.32 -1.15 3.43
C LEU A 54 6.35 -0.88 1.94
N GLU A 55 7.21 0.02 1.49
CA GLU A 55 7.46 0.34 0.08
C GLU A 55 7.54 -0.93 -0.78
N GLN A 56 8.39 -1.89 -0.37
CA GLN A 56 8.58 -3.13 -1.12
C GLN A 56 7.30 -3.95 -1.25
N ASN A 57 6.43 -3.98 -0.23
CA ASN A 57 5.17 -4.71 -0.30
C ASN A 57 4.19 -4.05 -1.28
N VAL A 58 4.18 -2.72 -1.34
CA VAL A 58 3.36 -1.97 -2.29
C VAL A 58 3.84 -2.25 -3.72
N ILE A 59 5.16 -2.18 -3.95
CA ILE A 59 5.76 -2.48 -5.26
C ILE A 59 5.44 -3.91 -5.70
N GLU A 60 5.65 -4.89 -4.82
CA GLU A 60 5.34 -6.30 -5.10
C GLU A 60 3.86 -6.51 -5.46
N TYR A 61 2.95 -5.86 -4.73
CA TYR A 61 1.51 -5.95 -4.97
C TYR A 61 1.12 -5.36 -6.32
N LEU A 62 1.60 -4.15 -6.64
CA LEU A 62 1.29 -3.49 -7.91
C LEU A 62 1.85 -4.27 -9.10
N TRP A 63 3.07 -4.81 -8.96
CA TRP A 63 3.71 -5.59 -10.00
C TRP A 63 3.00 -6.93 -10.27
N SER A 64 2.49 -7.60 -9.23
CA SER A 64 1.76 -8.85 -9.41
C SER A 64 0.46 -8.61 -10.21
N HIS A 65 -0.29 -7.55 -9.87
CA HIS A 65 -1.54 -7.22 -10.55
C HIS A 65 -1.31 -6.70 -11.98
N TYR A 66 -0.17 -6.07 -12.24
CA TYR A 66 0.22 -5.69 -13.60
C TYR A 66 0.43 -6.92 -14.48
N LYS A 67 1.17 -7.93 -13.99
CA LYS A 67 1.42 -9.17 -14.74
C LYS A 67 0.16 -9.97 -15.01
N GLU A 68 -0.71 -10.09 -14.01
CA GLU A 68 -2.01 -10.77 -14.18
C GLU A 68 -2.84 -10.13 -15.31
N ALA A 69 -2.73 -8.82 -15.52
CA ALA A 69 -3.40 -8.12 -16.61
C ALA A 69 -2.71 -8.25 -17.99
N GLU A 70 -1.46 -8.70 -18.05
CA GLU A 70 -0.75 -9.00 -19.30
C GLU A 70 -0.97 -10.45 -19.78
N ASP A 71 -1.28 -11.36 -18.85
CA ASP A 71 -1.50 -12.78 -19.11
C ASP A 71 -2.97 -13.13 -19.46
N ASP A 72 -3.90 -12.17 -19.35
CA ASP A 72 -5.32 -12.23 -19.76
C ASP A 72 -5.57 -11.59 -21.15
#